data_AF-A0A955TIK7-F1
#
_entry.id   AF-A0A955TIK7-F1
#
_cell.length_a   1.000
_cell.length_b   1.000
_cell.length_c   1.000
_cell.angle_alpha   90.00
_cell.angle_beta   90.00
_cell.angle_gamma   90.00
#
_symmetry.space_group_name_H-M   'P 1'
#
loop_
_entity.id
_entity.type
_entity.pdbx_description
1 polymer ?
#
loop_
_entity_poly.entity_id
_entity_poly.type
_entity_poly.pdbx_seq_one_letter_code
_entity_poly.pdbx_strand_id
1 'polypeptide(L)'
;MSTLAIFVIPFVVILGIVLVSLTLPFWRRDPSPVSFGLDDDRAQELLDLQIERETVVRSLQDLELELSQGRMDPSDYERLKATDERRLLSLLDRLDSFQDIVQDETSEHQPATSKRINWVPTIASALVVLLA
;
A
#
# COMPACT_ATOMS: atom_id res chain seq x y z
N MET A 1 28.26 15.54 -37.84
CA MET A 1 27.62 15.22 -36.54
C MET A 1 28.42 14.10 -35.91
N SER A 2 29.07 14.38 -34.78
CA SER A 2 30.05 13.49 -34.16
C SER A 2 29.39 12.16 -33.80
N THR A 3 29.98 11.03 -34.18
CA THR A 3 29.47 9.68 -33.86
C THR A 3 29.20 9.49 -32.36
N LEU A 4 29.94 10.21 -31.51
CA LEU A 4 29.71 10.30 -30.06
C LEU A 4 28.30 10.80 -29.71
N ALA A 5 27.75 11.77 -30.44
CA ALA A 5 26.42 12.32 -30.17
C ALA A 5 25.31 11.28 -30.40
N ILE A 6 25.48 10.40 -31.40
CA ILE A 6 24.52 9.32 -31.70
C ILE A 6 24.41 8.30 -30.56
N PHE A 7 25.47 8.10 -29.77
CA PHE A 7 25.43 7.20 -28.62
C PHE A 7 25.03 7.90 -27.32
N VAL A 8 25.45 9.16 -27.15
CA VAL A 8 25.16 9.94 -25.93
C VAL A 8 23.69 10.33 -25.83
N ILE A 9 23.05 10.70 -26.94
CA ILE A 9 21.65 11.12 -26.96
C ILE A 9 20.69 10.02 -26.46
N PRO A 10 20.69 8.79 -27.02
CA PRO A 10 19.80 7.73 -26.53
C PRO A 10 20.13 7.31 -25.10
N PHE A 11 21.41 7.36 -24.71
CA PHE A 11 21.83 7.06 -23.34
C PHE A 11 21.21 8.03 -22.33
N VAL A 12 21.25 9.34 -22.61
CA VAL A 12 20.65 10.36 -21.74
C VAL A 12 19.12 10.23 -21.70
N VAL A 13 18.48 9.91 -22.83
CA VAL A 13 17.02 9.69 -22.87
C VAL A 13 16.61 8.50 -22.03
N ILE A 14 17.29 7.35 -22.16
CA ILE A 14 17.00 6.15 -21.37
C ILE A 14 17.26 6.43 -19.88
N LEU A 15 18.39 7.08 -19.56
CA LEU A 15 18.71 7.46 -18.19
C LEU A 15 17.65 8.38 -17.59
N GLY A 16 17.15 9.35 -18.37
CA GLY A 16 16.07 10.23 -17.98
C GLY A 16 14.76 9.47 -17.72
N ILE A 17 14.38 8.54 -18.58
CA ILE A 17 13.18 7.70 -18.38
C ILE A 17 13.33 6.83 -17.13
N VAL A 18 14.50 6.24 -16.90
CA VAL A 18 14.76 5.42 -15.71
C VAL A 18 14.69 6.28 -14.44
N LEU A 19 15.35 7.43 -14.43
CA LEU A 19 15.28 8.39 -13.32
C LEU A 19 13.86 8.84 -13.06
N VAL A 20 13.12 9.22 -14.10
CA VAL A 20 11.71 9.59 -14.00
C VAL A 20 10.91 8.41 -13.48
N SER A 21 11.09 7.18 -13.96
CA SER A 21 10.34 6.01 -13.48
C SER A 21 10.66 5.63 -12.03
N LEU A 22 11.87 5.90 -11.54
CA LEU A 22 12.26 5.68 -10.15
C LEU A 22 11.78 6.81 -9.23
N THR A 23 11.80 8.06 -9.72
CA THR A 23 11.37 9.24 -8.96
C THR A 23 9.87 9.50 -9.08
N LEU A 24 9.18 8.97 -10.09
CA LEU A 24 7.73 9.07 -10.29
C LEU A 24 6.94 8.50 -9.12
N PRO A 25 7.19 7.25 -8.65
CA PRO A 25 6.44 6.71 -7.51
C PRO A 25 6.74 7.47 -6.21
N PHE A 26 7.89 8.15 -6.14
CA PHE A 26 8.29 8.96 -4.98
C PHE A 26 7.66 10.36 -5.01
N TRP A 27 7.47 10.95 -6.20
CA TRP A 27 6.90 12.28 -6.40
C TRP A 27 5.37 12.26 -6.59
N ARG A 28 4.81 11.11 -7.01
CA ARG A 28 3.36 10.81 -6.97
C ARG A 28 2.86 10.42 -5.59
N ARG A 29 3.74 10.34 -4.60
CA ARG A 29 3.34 10.45 -3.20
C ARG A 29 2.97 11.91 -3.02
N ASP A 30 1.70 12.21 -3.27
CA ASP A 30 1.17 13.55 -3.26
C ASP A 30 1.66 14.31 -2.02
N PRO A 31 1.93 15.62 -2.14
CA PRO A 31 1.90 16.49 -0.98
C PRO A 31 0.43 16.55 -0.52
N SER A 32 -0.02 15.51 0.19
CA SER A 32 -1.21 15.63 1.02
C SER A 32 -0.92 16.80 1.98
N PRO A 33 -1.90 17.67 2.23
CA PRO A 33 -1.74 18.76 3.16
C PRO A 33 -1.63 18.18 4.57
N VAL A 34 -0.43 17.77 4.95
CA VAL A 34 0.13 17.67 6.29
C VAL A 34 -0.96 17.64 7.39
N SER A 35 -1.66 16.50 7.48
CA SER A 35 -2.50 16.12 8.61
C SER A 35 -1.60 15.48 9.67
N PHE A 36 -0.68 16.26 10.26
CA PHE A 36 0.10 15.83 11.41
C PHE A 36 -0.87 15.46 12.56
N GLY A 37 -1.09 14.16 12.78
CA GLY A 37 -1.92 13.63 13.85
C GLY A 37 -2.81 12.46 13.41
N LEU A 38 -3.72 12.70 12.45
CA LEU A 38 -4.77 11.72 12.11
C LEU A 38 -4.24 10.47 11.39
N ASP A 39 -3.23 10.63 10.51
CA ASP A 39 -2.63 9.49 9.82
C ASP A 39 -1.70 8.66 10.72
N ASP A 40 -1.07 9.32 11.71
CA ASP A 40 -0.20 8.66 12.68
C ASP A 40 -1.02 7.83 13.68
N ASP A 41 -2.14 8.39 14.15
CA ASP A 41 -3.09 7.68 15.03
C ASP A 41 -3.70 6.44 14.32
N ARG A 42 -4.11 6.57 13.04
CA ARG A 42 -4.63 5.44 12.25
C ARG A 42 -3.55 4.39 11.97
N ALA A 43 -2.33 4.81 11.64
CA ALA A 43 -1.21 3.89 11.42
C ALA A 43 -0.85 3.12 12.70
N GLN A 44 -0.91 3.79 13.85
CA GLN A 44 -0.66 3.18 15.15
C GLN A 44 -1.77 2.20 15.54
N GLU A 45 -3.04 2.53 15.31
CA GLU A 45 -4.15 1.59 15.55
C GLU A 45 -4.04 0.34 14.66
N LEU A 46 -3.65 0.50 13.39
CA LEU A 46 -3.37 -0.64 12.50
C LEU A 46 -2.22 -1.53 13.00
N LEU A 47 -1.15 -0.93 13.53
CA LEU A 47 -0.03 -1.68 14.12
C LEU A 47 -0.48 -2.43 15.38
N ASP A 48 -1.27 -1.80 16.24
CA ASP A 48 -1.80 -2.43 17.45
C ASP A 48 -2.70 -3.63 17.10
N LEU A 49 -3.58 -3.49 16.10
CA LEU A 49 -4.41 -4.61 15.62
C LEU A 49 -3.58 -5.75 15.02
N GLN A 50 -2.47 -5.45 14.33
CA GLN A 50 -1.56 -6.48 13.80
C GLN A 50 -0.84 -7.23 14.92
N ILE A 51 -0.36 -6.50 15.94
CA ILE A 51 0.27 -7.10 17.12
C ILE A 51 -0.75 -8.00 17.83
N GLU A 52 -1.99 -7.53 18.03
CA GLU A 52 -3.04 -8.33 18.66
C GLU A 52 -3.31 -9.62 17.88
N ARG A 53 -3.41 -9.53 16.54
CA ARG A 53 -3.52 -10.71 15.66
C ARG A 53 -2.37 -11.70 15.89
N GLU A 54 -1.12 -11.22 15.89
CA GLU A 54 0.04 -12.09 16.10
C GLU A 54 0.03 -12.77 17.47
N THR A 55 -0.40 -12.05 18.52
CA THR A 55 -0.52 -12.63 19.86
C THR A 55 -1.55 -13.76 19.94
N VAL A 56 -2.71 -13.60 19.29
CA VAL A 56 -3.76 -14.63 19.25
C VAL A 56 -3.33 -15.83 18.38
N VAL A 57 -2.63 -15.59 17.28
CA VAL A 57 -2.07 -16.70 16.46
C VAL A 57 -1.04 -17.48 17.26
N ARG A 58 -0.22 -16.78 18.04
CA ARG A 58 0.79 -17.42 18.89
C ARG A 58 0.14 -18.19 20.04
N SER A 59 -0.93 -17.68 20.67
CA SER A 59 -1.65 -18.43 21.70
C SER A 59 -2.24 -19.72 21.16
N LEU A 60 -2.81 -19.71 19.95
CA LEU A 60 -3.29 -20.91 19.27
C LEU A 60 -2.17 -21.92 19.00
N GLN A 61 -1.00 -21.45 18.59
CA GLN A 61 0.16 -22.31 18.36
C GLN A 61 0.69 -22.92 19.67
N ASP A 62 0.73 -22.15 20.75
CA ASP A 62 1.13 -22.63 22.07
C ASP A 62 0.13 -23.66 22.60
N LEU A 63 -1.18 -23.45 22.40
CA LEU A 63 -2.25 -24.40 22.71
C LEU A 63 -2.08 -25.74 21.97
N GLU A 64 -1.80 -25.70 20.66
CA GLU A 64 -1.51 -26.88 19.85
C GLU A 64 -0.29 -27.65 20.39
N LEU A 65 0.74 -26.90 20.78
CA LEU A 65 1.96 -27.46 21.32
C LEU A 65 1.71 -28.10 22.70
N GLU A 66 0.93 -27.48 23.58
CA GLU A 66 0.56 -28.03 24.88
C GLU A 66 -0.27 -29.32 24.76
N LEU A 67 -1.20 -29.37 23.81
CA LEU A 67 -1.95 -30.59 23.49
C LEU A 67 -1.01 -31.68 22.96
N SER A 68 -0.11 -31.35 22.02
CA SER A 68 0.84 -32.31 21.45
C SER A 68 1.82 -32.90 22.48
N GLN A 69 2.12 -32.12 23.53
CA GLN A 69 2.95 -32.54 24.66
C GLN A 69 2.16 -33.33 25.72
N GLY A 70 0.84 -33.49 25.56
CA GLY A 70 -0.03 -34.15 26.52
C GLY A 70 -0.18 -33.37 27.83
N ARG A 71 0.12 -32.07 27.83
CA ARG A 71 0.00 -31.18 29.01
C ARG A 71 -1.41 -30.61 29.17
N MET A 72 -2.28 -30.82 28.18
CA MET A 72 -3.63 -30.29 28.13
C MET A 72 -4.65 -31.38 27.78
N ASP A 73 -5.83 -31.31 28.39
CA ASP A 73 -6.94 -32.20 28.04
C ASP A 73 -7.55 -31.81 26.69
N PRO A 74 -7.89 -32.77 25.80
CA PRO A 74 -8.49 -32.47 24.50
C PRO A 74 -9.79 -31.66 24.58
N SER A 75 -10.57 -31.87 25.64
CA SER A 75 -11.84 -31.15 25.83
C SER A 75 -11.64 -29.68 26.20
N ASP A 76 -10.59 -29.38 26.96
CA ASP A 76 -10.23 -28.01 27.31
C ASP A 76 -9.56 -27.29 26.13
N TYR A 77 -8.73 -27.98 25.36
CA TYR A 77 -8.13 -27.46 24.14
C TYR A 77 -9.19 -26.97 23.14
N GLU A 78 -10.21 -27.78 22.83
CA GLU A 78 -11.27 -27.41 21.88
C GLU A 78 -12.05 -26.15 22.33
N ARG A 79 -12.26 -25.99 23.64
CA ARG A 79 -12.95 -24.82 24.20
C ARG A 79 -12.11 -23.55 24.10
N LEU A 80 -10.82 -23.64 24.41
CA LEU A 80 -9.90 -22.51 24.32
C LEU A 80 -9.66 -22.12 22.86
N LYS A 81 -9.43 -23.10 21.98
CA LYS A 81 -9.30 -22.91 20.54
C LYS A 81 -10.50 -22.20 19.94
N ALA A 82 -11.72 -22.67 20.21
CA ALA A 82 -12.92 -22.04 19.67
C ALA A 82 -13.09 -20.58 20.15
N THR A 83 -12.60 -20.25 21.35
CA THR A 83 -12.63 -18.88 21.88
C THR A 83 -11.61 -17.99 21.17
N ASP A 84 -10.38 -18.48 21.00
CA ASP A 84 -9.30 -17.74 20.34
C ASP A 84 -9.55 -17.58 18.83
N GLU A 85 -10.09 -18.60 18.15
CA GLU A 85 -10.51 -18.50 16.75
C GLU A 85 -11.60 -17.45 16.56
N ARG A 86 -12.60 -17.41 17.45
CA ARG A 86 -13.65 -16.38 17.40
C ARG A 86 -13.08 -14.98 17.61
N ARG A 87 -12.13 -14.81 18.52
CA ARG A 87 -11.42 -13.53 18.70
C ARG A 87 -10.62 -13.16 17.47
N LEU A 88 -9.89 -14.11 16.89
CA LEU A 88 -9.11 -13.90 15.68
C LEU A 88 -9.98 -13.44 14.51
N LEU A 89 -11.14 -14.08 14.29
CA LEU A 89 -12.09 -13.67 13.26
C LEU A 89 -12.60 -12.25 13.48
N SER A 90 -12.91 -11.87 14.72
CA SER A 90 -13.34 -10.49 15.02
C SER A 90 -12.25 -9.44 14.78
N LEU A 91 -10.98 -9.79 15.02
CA LEU A 91 -9.84 -8.91 14.73
C LEU A 91 -9.59 -8.77 13.23
N LEU A 92 -9.73 -9.86 12.47
CA LEU A 92 -9.61 -9.85 11.01
C LEU A 92 -10.72 -9.01 10.36
N ASP A 93 -11.97 -9.16 10.80
CA ASP A 93 -13.10 -8.37 10.32
C ASP A 93 -12.88 -6.87 10.59
N ARG A 94 -12.35 -6.53 11.77
CA ARG A 94 -11.98 -5.16 12.10
C ARG A 94 -10.86 -4.65 11.19
N LEU A 95 -9.80 -5.42 10.97
CA LEU A 95 -8.71 -5.07 10.04
C LEU A 95 -9.22 -4.84 8.61
N ASP A 96 -10.15 -5.67 8.13
CA ASP A 96 -10.74 -5.57 6.78
C ASP A 96 -11.55 -4.28 6.64
N SER A 97 -12.36 -3.94 7.66
CA SER A 97 -13.10 -2.67 7.69
C SER A 97 -12.18 -1.43 7.68
N PHE A 98 -11.02 -1.49 8.33
CA PHE A 98 -10.02 -0.43 8.24
C PHE A 98 -9.40 -0.32 6.83
N GLN A 99 -9.27 -1.45 6.12
CA GLN A 99 -8.77 -1.46 4.74
C GLN A 99 -9.78 -0.88 3.75
N ASP A 100 -11.07 -1.20 3.92
CA ASP A 100 -12.16 -0.67 3.09
C ASP A 100 -12.35 0.84 3.28
N ILE A 101 -12.25 1.36 4.51
CA ILE A 101 -12.36 2.81 4.80
C ILE A 101 -11.25 3.60 4.10
N VAL A 102 -10.02 3.07 4.07
CA VAL A 102 -8.90 3.70 3.34
C VAL A 102 -9.17 3.73 1.83
N GLN A 103 -9.90 2.75 1.29
CA GLN A 103 -10.24 2.66 -0.13
C GLN A 103 -11.39 3.60 -0.52
N ASP A 104 -12.37 3.82 0.36
CA ASP A 104 -13.53 4.68 0.12
C ASP A 104 -13.19 6.17 0.25
N GLU A 105 -12.33 6.57 1.21
CA GLU A 105 -11.80 7.95 1.28
C GLU A 105 -10.95 8.31 0.05
N THR A 106 -10.35 7.32 -0.61
CA THR A 106 -9.64 7.49 -1.89
C THR A 106 -10.62 7.69 -3.07
N SER A 107 -11.87 7.25 -2.93
CA SER A 107 -12.89 7.30 -3.98
C SER A 107 -13.79 8.54 -3.89
N GLU A 108 -14.00 9.11 -2.70
CA GLU A 108 -14.87 10.28 -2.49
C GLU A 108 -14.20 11.64 -2.83
N HIS A 109 -12.88 11.69 -3.02
CA HIS A 109 -12.15 12.90 -3.44
C HIS A 109 -12.04 13.05 -4.98
N GLN A 110 -13.15 12.84 -5.70
CA GLN A 110 -13.34 13.43 -7.03
C GLN A 110 -14.11 14.75 -6.91
N PRO A 111 -13.44 15.91 -6.76
CA PRO A 111 -14.09 17.17 -7.07
C PRO A 111 -14.35 17.17 -8.58
N ALA A 112 -15.63 17.10 -8.93
CA ALA A 112 -16.16 17.33 -10.26
C ALA A 112 -15.66 18.67 -10.83
N THR A 113 -14.53 18.67 -11.52
CA THR A 113 -14.21 19.68 -12.53
C THR A 113 -13.38 19.03 -13.64
N SER A 114 -14.09 18.51 -14.64
CA SER A 114 -13.49 18.16 -15.93
C SER A 114 -13.03 19.44 -16.63
N LYS A 115 -11.91 20.02 -16.19
CA LYS A 115 -11.19 20.99 -17.01
C LYS A 115 -10.48 20.18 -18.08
N ARG A 116 -11.10 20.06 -19.25
CA ARG A 116 -10.49 19.52 -20.48
C ARG A 116 -9.19 20.28 -20.72
N ILE A 117 -8.11 19.68 -20.24
CA ILE A 117 -6.76 20.14 -20.44
C ILE A 117 -6.45 19.85 -21.92
N ASN A 118 -6.58 20.89 -22.74
CA ASN A 118 -6.22 20.89 -24.16
C ASN A 118 -4.69 20.74 -24.29
N TRP A 119 -4.16 19.52 -24.15
CA TRP A 119 -2.73 19.19 -24.35
C TRP A 119 -2.40 18.73 -25.77
N VAL A 120 -3.35 18.85 -26.70
CA VAL A 120 -3.15 18.52 -28.11
C VAL A 120 -2.18 19.48 -28.85
N PRO A 121 -2.08 20.80 -28.55
CA PRO A 121 -1.18 21.66 -29.33
C PRO A 121 0.31 21.47 -28.99
N THR A 122 0.65 20.97 -27.79
CA THR A 122 2.04 20.80 -27.35
C THR A 122 2.73 19.61 -28.01
N ILE A 123 1.98 18.54 -28.30
CA ILE A 123 2.50 17.35 -28.98
C ILE A 123 2.76 17.64 -30.46
N ALA A 124 1.92 18.47 -31.09
CA ALA A 124 2.10 18.87 -32.49
C ALA A 124 3.38 19.72 -32.70
N SER A 125 3.71 20.62 -31.76
CA SER A 125 4.94 21.42 -31.86
C SER A 125 6.22 20.60 -31.68
N ALA A 126 6.18 19.56 -30.84
CA ALA A 126 7.35 18.69 -30.62
C ALA A 126 7.67 17.83 -31.86
N LEU A 127 6.65 17.44 -32.63
CA LEU A 127 6.83 16.60 -33.82
C LEU A 127 7.37 17.40 -35.02
N VAL A 128 7.03 18.69 -35.13
CA VAL A 128 7.55 19.57 -36.21
C VAL A 128 9.04 19.89 -36.03
N VAL A 129 9.51 20.07 -34.79
CA VAL A 129 10.93 20.31 -34.50
C VAL A 129 11.78 19.05 -34.68
N LEU A 130 11.18 17.86 -34.60
CA LEU A 130 11.89 16.59 -34.76
C LEU A 130 12.01 16.15 -36.23
N LEU A 131 11.25 16.77 -37.15
CA LEU A 131 11.27 16.47 -38.59
C LEU A 131 11.96 17.54 -39.46
N ALA A 132 12.34 18.69 -38.90
CA ALA A 132 13.07 19.77 -39.59
C ALA A 132 14.57 19.74 -39.23
#